data_AF-A0A316V580-F1
#
_entry.id   AF-A0A316V580-F1
#
_cell.length_a   1.000
_cell.length_b   1.000
_cell.length_c   1.000
_cell.angle_alpha   90.00
_cell.angle_beta   90.00
_cell.angle_gamma   90.00
#
_symmetry.space_group_name_H-M   'P 1'
#
loop_
_entity.id
_entity.type
_entity.pdbx_description
1 polymer ?
#
loop_
_entity_poly.entity_id
_entity_poly.type
_entity_poly.pdbx_seq_one_letter_code
_entity_poly.pdbx_strand_id
1 'polypeptide(L)'
;MPHKRAKRSVRASNQLLHGQDNAPTSLSHSKDPHFASMPKGAMRILDAARVQAEYRARKRKEQEAQQKRQRGEAVDDEENEAGPSMSKPAASSKLKIRPGEKLGDYNRRVEQAMASQVASTARSEARKRKKQKRAERAAAAAGVSDDEDDEEAQWRRHAKGKDEAERRAKAEPSKEDLKRARQDMSGGKEVDFAKASQVRRINDVAQAPPSFSKLPRGQGAEAIRRKEALAAALRGEEAPQPRASSKKVTKGQMPEPVAPRNKKAKSSTQEAGAGKAAAMGGLRREKELEEERQRAIKLYRERKGIQNEQVERRRSNKHAMG
;
A
#
# COMPACT_ATOMS: atom_id res chain seq x y z
N MET A 1 10.81 -23.95 -14.68
CA MET A 1 11.37 -23.24 -13.51
C MET A 1 10.92 -23.98 -12.25
N PRO A 2 11.84 -24.38 -11.35
CA PRO A 2 11.45 -24.99 -10.09
C PRO A 2 10.66 -23.97 -9.29
N HIS A 3 9.36 -24.17 -9.17
CA HIS A 3 8.51 -23.32 -8.33
C HIS A 3 9.07 -23.35 -6.90
N LYS A 4 9.16 -22.18 -6.26
CA LYS A 4 9.66 -22.02 -4.88
C LYS A 4 8.76 -22.79 -3.91
N ARG A 5 9.04 -24.07 -3.68
CA ARG A 5 8.42 -24.85 -2.61
C ARG A 5 8.89 -24.27 -1.27
N ALA A 6 7.99 -24.19 -0.30
CA ALA A 6 8.36 -23.81 1.07
C ALA A 6 9.44 -24.75 1.62
N LYS A 7 10.24 -24.24 2.57
CA LYS A 7 11.31 -25.01 3.23
C LYS A 7 10.73 -26.32 3.80
N ARG A 8 11.52 -27.40 3.77
CA ARG A 8 11.11 -28.73 4.23
C ARG A 8 10.54 -28.71 5.65
N SER A 9 11.08 -27.89 6.55
CA SER A 9 10.58 -27.71 7.92
C SER A 9 9.15 -27.18 7.96
N VAL A 10 8.83 -26.16 7.17
CA VAL A 10 7.46 -25.60 7.06
C VAL A 10 6.49 -26.62 6.49
N ARG A 11 6.97 -27.47 5.56
CA ARG A 11 6.14 -28.55 5.01
C ARG A 11 5.88 -29.65 6.03
N ALA A 12 6.90 -30.04 6.79
CA ALA A 12 6.76 -31.04 7.85
C ALA A 12 5.88 -30.53 9.00
N SER A 13 6.04 -29.28 9.43
CA SER A 13 5.16 -28.69 10.44
C SER A 13 3.72 -28.62 9.97
N ASN A 14 3.49 -28.24 8.71
CA ASN A 14 2.14 -28.19 8.16
C ASN A 14 1.56 -29.60 8.00
N GLN A 15 2.34 -30.61 7.61
CA GLN A 15 1.89 -32.00 7.59
C GLN A 15 1.57 -32.54 9.00
N LEU A 16 2.35 -32.17 10.01
CA LEU A 16 2.07 -32.52 11.41
C LEU A 16 0.81 -31.82 11.94
N LEU A 17 0.64 -30.52 11.66
CA LEU A 17 -0.53 -29.74 12.07
C LEU A 17 -1.81 -30.19 11.36
N HIS A 18 -1.70 -30.53 10.08
CA HIS A 18 -2.85 -30.98 9.30
C HIS A 18 -3.09 -32.49 9.44
N GLY A 19 -2.18 -33.26 10.02
CA GLY A 19 -2.24 -34.71 10.02
C GLY A 19 -1.85 -35.31 8.67
N GLN A 20 -1.29 -36.51 8.71
CA GLN A 20 -0.80 -37.22 7.51
C GLN A 20 -1.92 -37.83 6.66
N ASP A 21 -3.16 -37.77 7.14
CA ASP A 21 -4.30 -38.49 6.57
C ASP A 21 -5.60 -37.67 6.65
N ASN A 22 -5.58 -36.46 6.09
CA ASN A 22 -6.82 -35.81 5.70
C ASN A 22 -7.26 -36.37 4.34
N ALA A 23 -7.69 -37.63 4.30
CA ALA A 23 -8.70 -37.99 3.32
C ALA A 23 -9.82 -36.94 3.43
N PRO A 24 -10.35 -36.39 2.32
CA PRO A 24 -11.45 -35.45 2.42
C PRO A 24 -12.57 -36.18 3.17
N THR A 25 -12.81 -35.81 4.42
CA THR A 25 -13.92 -36.30 5.22
C THR A 25 -15.19 -35.70 4.64
N SER A 26 -15.62 -36.20 3.49
CA SER A 26 -16.95 -35.93 2.93
C SER A 26 -18.06 -36.34 3.91
N LEU A 27 -17.72 -37.05 5.00
CA LEU A 27 -18.57 -37.42 6.11
C LEU A 27 -18.59 -36.46 7.33
N SER A 28 -17.69 -35.45 7.45
CA SER A 28 -17.54 -34.72 8.74
C SER A 28 -18.26 -33.37 8.84
N HIS A 29 -19.26 -33.10 8.00
CA HIS A 29 -20.04 -31.85 8.15
C HIS A 29 -21.27 -32.00 9.06
N SER A 30 -21.60 -33.21 9.51
CA SER A 30 -22.60 -33.43 10.55
C SER A 30 -22.17 -34.59 11.43
N LYS A 31 -22.09 -34.37 12.76
CA LYS A 31 -21.81 -35.42 13.74
C LYS A 31 -22.90 -36.51 13.79
N ASP A 32 -24.05 -36.24 13.17
CA ASP A 32 -25.20 -37.12 13.15
C ASP A 32 -25.26 -37.95 11.85
N PRO A 33 -25.28 -39.29 11.93
CA PRO A 33 -25.34 -40.18 10.77
C PRO A 33 -26.63 -40.03 9.95
N HIS A 34 -27.68 -39.47 10.55
CA HIS A 34 -28.96 -39.19 9.88
C HIS A 34 -28.89 -38.04 8.86
N PHE A 35 -27.90 -37.14 8.94
CA PHE A 35 -27.74 -36.05 7.97
C PHE A 35 -26.82 -36.41 6.81
N ALA A 36 -26.14 -37.56 6.85
CA ALA A 36 -25.27 -38.02 5.76
C ALA A 36 -26.08 -38.43 4.50
N SER A 37 -27.33 -38.85 4.66
CA SER A 37 -28.22 -39.21 3.54
C SER A 37 -29.03 -38.03 2.98
N MET A 38 -28.97 -36.87 3.63
CA MET A 38 -29.81 -35.74 3.26
C MET A 38 -29.22 -34.99 2.06
N PRO A 39 -30.02 -34.65 1.04
CA PRO A 39 -29.55 -33.83 -0.07
C PRO A 39 -29.00 -32.50 0.45
N LYS A 40 -27.88 -32.04 -0.13
CA LYS A 40 -27.20 -30.79 0.27
C LYS A 40 -28.13 -29.56 0.28
N GLY A 41 -29.16 -29.56 -0.57
CA GLY A 41 -30.22 -28.54 -0.57
C GLY A 41 -31.05 -28.53 0.72
N ALA A 42 -31.47 -29.70 1.21
CA ALA A 42 -32.20 -29.84 2.47
C ALA A 42 -31.34 -29.45 3.68
N MET A 43 -30.07 -29.83 3.70
CA MET A 43 -29.13 -29.40 4.75
C MET A 43 -29.02 -27.87 4.82
N ARG A 44 -28.91 -27.20 3.68
CA ARG A 44 -28.86 -25.73 3.63
C ARG A 44 -30.12 -25.08 4.20
N ILE A 45 -31.28 -25.69 4.02
CA ILE A 45 -32.55 -25.19 4.55
C ILE A 45 -32.62 -25.39 6.07
N LEU A 46 -32.21 -26.55 6.58
CA LEU A 46 -32.19 -26.83 8.02
C LEU A 46 -31.16 -25.97 8.77
N ASP A 47 -29.98 -25.76 8.17
CA ASP A 47 -28.94 -24.92 8.74
C ASP A 47 -29.21 -23.41 8.56
N ALA A 48 -30.14 -23.02 7.69
CA ALA A 48 -30.43 -21.61 7.40
C ALA A 48 -30.77 -20.83 8.68
N ALA A 49 -31.52 -21.43 9.61
CA ALA A 49 -31.87 -20.78 10.86
C ALA A 49 -30.64 -20.53 11.75
N ARG A 50 -29.72 -21.51 11.85
CA ARG A 50 -28.47 -21.37 12.61
C ARG A 50 -27.55 -20.33 11.98
N VAL A 51 -27.36 -20.38 10.67
CA VAL A 51 -26.56 -19.41 9.91
C VAL A 51 -27.12 -17.99 10.07
N GLN A 52 -28.44 -17.82 10.03
CA GLN A 52 -29.08 -16.51 10.25
C GLN A 52 -28.91 -16.03 11.70
N ALA A 53 -29.02 -16.91 12.69
CA ALA A 53 -28.81 -16.58 14.09
C ALA A 53 -27.36 -16.14 14.37
N GLU A 54 -26.39 -16.90 13.86
CA GLU A 54 -24.96 -16.56 13.95
C GLU A 54 -24.64 -15.23 13.25
N TYR A 55 -25.22 -15.00 12.07
CA TYR A 55 -25.06 -13.75 11.35
C TYR A 55 -25.61 -12.56 12.15
N ARG A 56 -26.81 -12.69 12.74
CA ARG A 56 -27.40 -11.66 13.60
C ARG A 56 -26.56 -11.43 14.86
N ALA A 57 -26.07 -12.49 15.50
CA ALA A 57 -25.20 -12.39 16.68
C ALA A 57 -23.88 -11.67 16.34
N ARG A 58 -23.24 -12.05 15.23
CA ARG A 58 -22.02 -11.39 14.74
C ARG A 58 -22.26 -9.92 14.41
N LYS A 59 -23.39 -9.60 13.77
CA LYS A 59 -23.75 -8.22 13.44
C LYS A 59 -24.02 -7.38 14.69
N ARG A 60 -24.66 -7.94 15.73
CA ARG A 60 -24.83 -7.29 17.04
C ARG A 60 -23.49 -7.02 17.73
N LYS A 61 -22.60 -8.03 17.80
CA LYS A 61 -21.25 -7.87 18.37
C LYS A 61 -20.44 -6.80 17.62
N GLU A 62 -20.52 -6.76 16.29
CA GLU A 62 -19.82 -5.75 15.49
C GLU A 62 -20.36 -4.33 15.76
N GLN A 63 -21.69 -4.18 15.89
CA GLN A 63 -22.31 -2.89 16.24
C GLN A 63 -21.93 -2.45 17.66
N GLU A 64 -21.94 -3.36 18.63
CA GLU A 64 -21.53 -3.07 20.00
C GLU A 64 -20.05 -2.68 20.06
N ALA A 65 -19.17 -3.40 19.36
CA ALA A 65 -17.75 -3.06 19.26
C ALA A 65 -17.54 -1.69 18.59
N GLN A 66 -18.35 -1.33 17.59
CA GLN A 66 -18.32 0.00 16.99
C GLN A 66 -18.78 1.09 17.95
N GLN A 67 -19.83 0.85 18.75
CA GLN A 67 -20.30 1.80 19.77
C GLN A 67 -19.28 1.98 20.89
N LYS A 68 -18.68 0.90 21.40
CA LYS A 68 -17.60 0.98 22.41
C LYS A 68 -16.40 1.79 21.91
N ARG A 69 -15.99 1.59 20.64
CA ARG A 69 -14.96 2.40 19.98
C ARG A 69 -15.32 3.88 19.87
N GLN A 70 -16.59 4.22 19.65
CA GLN A 70 -17.06 5.61 19.61
C GLN A 70 -17.12 6.26 20.99
N ARG A 71 -17.34 5.47 22.05
CA ARG A 71 -17.33 5.94 23.44
C ARG A 71 -15.95 6.04 24.07
N GLY A 72 -14.89 5.62 23.37
CA GLY A 72 -13.52 5.62 23.89
C GLY A 72 -13.27 4.58 24.98
N GLU A 73 -14.20 3.64 25.15
CA GLU A 73 -14.09 2.55 26.11
C GLU A 73 -13.23 1.45 25.48
N ALA A 74 -12.12 1.11 26.13
CA ALA A 74 -11.21 0.06 25.68
C ALA A 74 -11.99 -1.26 25.64
N VAL A 75 -12.08 -1.85 24.44
CA VAL A 75 -12.69 -3.17 24.26
C VAL A 75 -11.66 -4.19 24.72
N ASP A 76 -11.79 -4.67 25.95
CA ASP A 76 -11.12 -5.89 26.43
C ASP A 76 -11.77 -7.09 25.72
N ASP A 77 -11.22 -7.43 24.56
CA ASP A 77 -11.53 -8.63 23.78
C ASP A 77 -10.88 -9.84 24.50
N GLU A 78 -11.44 -10.28 25.64
CA GLU A 78 -10.88 -11.38 26.45
C GLU A 78 -11.37 -12.80 26.07
N GLU A 79 -12.38 -12.96 25.21
CA GLU A 79 -13.02 -14.29 25.05
C GLU A 79 -12.77 -15.02 23.71
N ASN A 80 -11.68 -14.73 22.99
CA ASN A 80 -11.28 -15.55 21.83
C ASN A 80 -9.81 -16.00 21.87
N GLU A 81 -9.35 -16.45 23.05
CA GLU A 81 -8.06 -17.13 23.24
C GLU A 81 -8.29 -18.64 23.38
N ALA A 82 -8.53 -19.31 22.26
CA ALA A 82 -8.34 -20.75 22.10
C ALA A 82 -7.40 -21.01 20.92
N GLY A 83 -6.18 -20.47 21.02
CA GLY A 83 -5.10 -20.71 20.07
C GLY A 83 -3.76 -20.47 20.74
N PRO A 84 -2.84 -21.46 20.78
CA PRO A 84 -1.53 -21.27 21.39
C PRO A 84 -0.64 -20.47 20.43
N SER A 85 -0.73 -19.14 20.47
CA SER A 85 0.22 -18.30 19.74
C SER A 85 0.81 -17.23 20.65
N MET A 86 1.97 -17.59 21.21
CA MET A 86 3.17 -16.76 21.28
C MET A 86 2.98 -15.30 21.70
N SER A 87 3.23 -15.07 22.99
CA SER A 87 3.82 -13.86 23.54
C SER A 87 3.15 -12.55 23.14
N LYS A 88 2.14 -12.14 23.91
CA LYS A 88 1.89 -10.71 24.16
C LYS A 88 3.27 -10.07 24.46
N PRO A 89 3.75 -9.07 23.70
CA PRO A 89 4.97 -8.38 24.07
C PRO A 89 4.67 -7.71 25.41
N ALA A 90 5.27 -8.26 26.47
CA ALA A 90 5.21 -7.69 27.80
C ALA A 90 5.42 -6.18 27.69
N ALA A 91 4.56 -5.45 28.38
CA ALA A 91 4.53 -3.99 28.49
C ALA A 91 5.88 -3.38 28.15
N SER A 92 5.90 -2.46 27.18
CA SER A 92 7.04 -1.67 26.72
C SER A 92 7.84 -1.14 27.92
N SER A 93 8.69 -1.99 28.49
CA SER A 93 9.53 -1.64 29.62
C SER A 93 10.43 -0.57 29.05
N LYS A 94 10.37 0.65 29.59
CA LYS A 94 11.24 1.79 29.23
C LYS A 94 12.63 1.24 28.90
N LEU A 95 12.95 1.12 27.62
CA LEU A 95 14.22 0.55 27.19
C LEU A 95 15.28 1.53 27.69
N LYS A 96 16.09 1.10 28.65
CA LYS A 96 17.25 1.85 29.12
C LYS A 96 18.49 1.29 28.44
N ILE A 97 19.47 2.15 28.22
CA ILE A 97 20.81 1.75 27.78
C ILE A 97 21.38 0.82 28.87
N ARG A 98 21.79 -0.39 28.49
CA ARG A 98 22.43 -1.32 29.42
C ARG A 98 23.86 -0.86 29.72
N PRO A 99 24.41 -1.09 30.92
CA PRO A 99 25.80 -0.76 31.21
C PRO A 99 26.72 -1.50 30.22
N GLY A 100 27.64 -0.75 29.57
CA GLY A 100 28.54 -1.28 28.55
C GLY A 100 27.96 -1.44 27.14
N GLU A 101 26.68 -1.13 26.92
CA GLU A 101 26.06 -1.16 25.60
C GLU A 101 26.41 0.10 24.80
N LYS A 102 26.81 -0.06 23.53
CA LYS A 102 26.99 1.07 22.61
C LYS A 102 25.63 1.63 22.19
N LEU A 103 25.56 2.93 21.91
CA LEU A 103 24.32 3.60 21.48
C LEU A 103 23.67 2.94 20.25
N GLY A 104 24.48 2.41 19.32
CA GLY A 104 23.99 1.71 18.14
C GLY A 104 23.23 0.41 18.46
N ASP A 105 23.66 -0.35 19.47
CA ASP A 105 22.99 -1.59 19.87
C ASP A 105 21.67 -1.29 20.60
N TYR A 106 21.67 -0.23 21.42
CA TYR A 106 20.46 0.29 22.03
C TYR A 106 19.41 0.67 20.98
N ASN A 107 19.80 1.43 19.96
CA ASN A 107 18.89 1.81 18.86
C ASN A 107 18.34 0.58 18.13
N ARG A 108 19.17 -0.45 17.86
CA ARG A 108 18.70 -1.71 17.27
C ARG A 108 17.66 -2.42 18.13
N ARG A 109 17.83 -2.46 19.46
CA ARG A 109 16.83 -3.05 20.37
C ARG A 109 15.54 -2.24 20.39
N VAL A 110 15.64 -0.91 20.39
CA VAL A 110 14.48 -0.01 20.32
C VAL A 110 13.71 -0.23 19.02
N GLU A 111 14.40 -0.30 17.88
CA GLU A 111 13.80 -0.59 16.58
C GLU A 111 13.12 -1.96 16.58
N GLN A 112 13.77 -3.00 17.09
CA GLN A 112 13.18 -4.35 17.16
C GLN A 112 11.94 -4.40 18.05
N ALA A 113 11.95 -3.71 19.19
CA ALA A 113 10.81 -3.63 20.09
C ALA A 113 9.62 -2.90 19.43
N MET A 114 9.87 -1.79 18.74
CA MET A 114 8.83 -1.04 18.03
C MET A 114 8.43 -1.65 16.68
N ALA A 115 9.26 -2.52 16.09
CA ALA A 115 9.03 -3.06 14.75
C ALA A 115 7.67 -3.76 14.61
N SER A 116 7.23 -4.48 15.66
CA SER A 116 5.93 -5.15 15.66
C SER A 116 4.76 -4.17 15.60
N GLN A 117 4.83 -3.06 16.36
CA GLN A 117 3.82 -2.01 16.41
C GLN A 117 3.80 -1.22 15.10
N VAL A 118 4.97 -0.83 14.58
CA VAL A 118 5.08 -0.14 13.28
C VAL A 118 4.56 -1.04 12.15
N ALA A 119 4.87 -2.34 12.18
CA ALA A 119 4.36 -3.28 11.19
C ALA A 119 2.84 -3.47 11.31
N SER A 120 2.28 -3.50 12.52
CA SER A 120 0.84 -3.67 12.73
C SER A 120 0.05 -2.43 12.29
N THR A 121 0.53 -1.22 12.62
CA THR A 121 -0.07 0.04 12.16
C THR A 121 -0.01 0.15 10.65
N ALA A 122 1.15 -0.07 10.03
CA ALA A 122 1.32 -0.04 8.58
C ALA A 122 0.41 -1.05 7.86
N ARG A 123 0.29 -2.27 8.39
CA ARG A 123 -0.65 -3.28 7.85
C ARG A 123 -2.10 -2.85 8.00
N SER A 124 -2.46 -2.24 9.13
CA SER A 124 -3.83 -1.77 9.36
C SER A 124 -4.22 -0.66 8.39
N GLU A 125 -3.31 0.28 8.11
CA GLU A 125 -3.53 1.36 7.15
C GLU A 125 -3.62 0.83 5.71
N ALA A 126 -2.72 -0.09 5.33
CA ALA A 126 -2.79 -0.72 4.02
C ALA A 126 -4.14 -1.45 3.80
N ARG A 127 -4.67 -2.11 4.84
CA ARG A 127 -5.99 -2.74 4.81
C ARG A 127 -7.12 -1.71 4.71
N LYS A 128 -7.06 -0.61 5.46
CA LYS A 128 -8.02 0.50 5.38
C LYS A 128 -8.04 1.11 3.98
N ARG A 129 -6.88 1.44 3.41
CA ARG A 129 -6.77 1.96 2.03
C ARG A 129 -7.32 0.98 1.00
N LYS A 130 -7.03 -0.32 1.14
CA LYS A 130 -7.59 -1.35 0.24
C LYS A 130 -9.11 -1.47 0.38
N LYS A 131 -9.65 -1.37 1.59
CA LYS A 131 -11.10 -1.39 1.85
C LYS A 131 -11.76 -0.15 1.26
N GLN A 132 -11.19 1.04 1.46
CA GLN A 132 -11.66 2.30 0.88
C GLN A 132 -11.69 2.21 -0.65
N LYS A 133 -10.58 1.81 -1.29
CA LYS A 133 -10.52 1.64 -2.74
C LYS A 133 -11.53 0.62 -3.28
N ARG A 134 -11.81 -0.44 -2.51
CA ARG A 134 -12.84 -1.43 -2.89
C ARG A 134 -14.25 -0.86 -2.73
N ALA A 135 -14.50 -0.09 -1.67
CA ALA A 135 -15.78 0.57 -1.44
C ALA A 135 -16.05 1.63 -2.52
N GLU A 136 -15.04 2.43 -2.87
CA GLU A 136 -15.09 3.41 -3.96
C GLU A 136 -15.41 2.74 -5.30
N ARG A 137 -14.72 1.64 -5.64
CA ARG A 137 -15.04 0.86 -6.85
C ARG A 137 -16.43 0.23 -6.81
N ALA A 138 -16.90 -0.20 -5.65
CA ALA A 138 -18.24 -0.78 -5.50
C ALA A 138 -19.32 0.30 -5.63
N ALA A 139 -19.09 1.50 -5.10
CA ALA A 139 -19.97 2.66 -5.26
C ALA A 139 -20.02 3.10 -6.73
N ALA A 140 -18.86 3.19 -7.39
CA ALA A 140 -18.78 3.49 -8.82
C ALA A 140 -19.49 2.43 -9.68
N ALA A 141 -19.32 1.13 -9.36
CA ALA A 141 -20.02 0.05 -10.07
C ALA A 141 -21.53 0.02 -9.81
N ALA A 142 -21.98 0.55 -8.67
CA ALA A 142 -23.40 0.62 -8.32
C ALA A 142 -24.12 1.82 -8.97
N GLY A 143 -23.40 2.69 -9.70
CA GLY A 143 -23.98 3.91 -10.27
C GLY A 143 -24.44 4.92 -9.21
N VAL A 144 -24.08 4.71 -7.94
CA VAL A 144 -24.35 5.64 -6.84
C VAL A 144 -23.12 6.53 -6.68
N SER A 145 -22.79 7.27 -7.73
CA SER A 145 -21.97 8.47 -7.62
C SER A 145 -22.94 9.65 -7.61
N ASP A 146 -23.24 10.14 -6.42
CA ASP A 146 -24.07 11.32 -6.13
C ASP A 146 -23.29 12.63 -6.44
N ASP A 147 -22.61 12.65 -7.58
CA ASP A 147 -21.90 13.83 -8.13
C ASP A 147 -22.25 13.88 -9.63
N GLU A 148 -23.38 14.50 -9.95
CA GLU A 148 -23.86 14.72 -11.33
C GLU A 148 -22.95 15.67 -12.15
N ASP A 149 -21.95 16.30 -11.52
CA ASP A 149 -21.02 17.24 -12.17
C ASP A 149 -19.73 16.60 -12.72
N ASP A 150 -19.50 15.29 -12.52
CA ASP A 150 -18.21 14.63 -12.85
C ASP A 150 -18.29 13.68 -14.08
N GLU A 151 -19.46 13.49 -14.68
CA GLU A 151 -19.68 12.64 -15.87
C GLU A 151 -18.86 13.13 -17.10
N GLU A 152 -18.78 14.44 -17.34
CA GLU A 152 -18.01 14.98 -18.47
C GLU A 152 -16.49 14.87 -18.25
N ALA A 153 -16.03 14.99 -17.00
CA ALA A 153 -14.62 14.82 -16.63
C ALA A 153 -14.20 13.35 -16.69
N GLN A 154 -15.08 12.42 -16.32
CA GLN A 154 -14.84 10.98 -16.45
C GLN A 154 -14.85 10.54 -17.92
N TRP A 155 -15.78 11.00 -18.76
CA TRP A 155 -15.76 10.71 -20.20
C TRP A 155 -14.45 11.15 -20.86
N ARG A 156 -13.96 12.36 -20.53
CA ARG A 156 -12.68 12.89 -21.05
C ARG A 156 -11.46 12.09 -20.56
N ARG A 157 -11.50 11.53 -19.34
CA ARG A 157 -10.42 10.66 -18.80
C ARG A 157 -10.48 9.25 -19.39
N HIS A 158 -11.67 8.69 -19.61
CA HIS A 158 -11.84 7.37 -20.24
C HIS A 158 -11.52 7.38 -21.75
N ALA A 159 -11.85 8.47 -22.46
CA ALA A 159 -11.48 8.64 -23.87
C ALA A 159 -9.95 8.75 -24.05
N LYS A 160 -9.27 9.60 -23.25
CA LYS A 160 -7.79 9.68 -23.27
C LYS A 160 -7.10 8.40 -22.82
N GLY A 161 -7.68 7.69 -21.84
CA GLY A 161 -7.14 6.42 -21.35
C GLY A 161 -7.23 5.28 -22.37
N LYS A 162 -8.27 5.25 -23.21
CA LYS A 162 -8.40 4.26 -24.29
C LYS A 162 -7.39 4.50 -25.41
N ASP A 163 -7.22 5.74 -25.87
CA ASP A 163 -6.23 6.05 -26.90
C ASP A 163 -4.79 5.79 -26.42
N GLU A 164 -4.47 6.08 -25.16
CA GLU A 164 -3.14 5.79 -24.63
C GLU A 164 -2.92 4.29 -24.37
N ALA A 165 -3.96 3.55 -23.95
CA ALA A 165 -3.90 2.10 -23.83
C ALA A 165 -3.75 1.41 -25.19
N GLU A 166 -4.43 1.89 -26.24
CA GLU A 166 -4.27 1.37 -27.60
C GLU A 166 -2.91 1.73 -28.21
N ARG A 167 -2.39 2.94 -27.95
CA ARG A 167 -1.02 3.31 -28.37
C ARG A 167 0.03 2.48 -27.65
N ARG A 168 -0.14 2.15 -26.36
CA ARG A 168 0.75 1.24 -25.64
C ARG A 168 0.62 -0.21 -26.11
N ALA A 169 -0.60 -0.68 -26.38
CA ALA A 169 -0.81 -2.03 -26.91
C ALA A 169 -0.21 -2.22 -28.31
N LYS A 170 -0.17 -1.16 -29.13
CA LYS A 170 0.52 -1.15 -30.44
C LYS A 170 2.05 -0.96 -30.33
N ALA A 171 2.55 -0.41 -29.22
CA ALA A 171 3.97 -0.16 -28.99
C ALA A 171 4.67 -1.28 -28.19
N GLU A 172 3.92 -2.15 -27.51
CA GLU A 172 4.49 -3.31 -26.85
C GLU A 172 4.86 -4.37 -27.89
N PRO A 173 6.13 -4.82 -27.96
CA PRO A 173 6.54 -5.85 -28.90
C PRO A 173 5.71 -7.11 -28.67
N SER A 174 5.26 -7.73 -29.76
CA SER A 174 4.42 -8.92 -29.66
C SER A 174 5.17 -10.03 -28.91
N LYS A 175 4.41 -10.96 -28.33
CA LYS A 175 4.99 -12.10 -27.63
C LYS A 175 5.89 -12.94 -28.54
N GLU A 176 5.68 -12.88 -29.85
CA GLU A 176 6.48 -13.50 -30.88
C GLU A 176 7.78 -12.74 -31.13
N ASP A 177 7.75 -11.40 -31.16
CA ASP A 177 8.96 -10.57 -31.24
C ASP A 177 9.86 -10.75 -30.02
N LEU A 178 9.27 -10.83 -28.82
CA LEU A 178 10.00 -11.14 -27.60
C LEU A 178 10.61 -12.55 -27.65
N LYS A 179 9.95 -13.51 -28.30
CA LYS A 179 10.47 -14.88 -28.48
C LYS A 179 11.61 -14.91 -29.50
N ARG A 180 11.50 -14.17 -30.61
CA ARG A 180 12.54 -14.03 -31.63
C ARG A 180 13.77 -13.32 -31.07
N ALA A 181 13.60 -12.21 -30.35
CA ALA A 181 14.68 -11.53 -29.64
C ALA A 181 15.36 -12.44 -28.60
N ARG A 182 14.61 -13.33 -27.93
CA ARG A 182 15.20 -14.30 -26.99
C ARG A 182 15.98 -15.41 -27.70
N GLN A 183 15.52 -15.84 -28.87
CA GLN A 183 16.24 -16.78 -29.71
C GLN A 183 17.54 -16.18 -30.24
N ASP A 184 17.51 -14.94 -30.73
CA ASP A 184 18.69 -14.22 -31.21
C ASP A 184 19.73 -14.02 -30.10
N MET A 185 19.29 -13.71 -28.88
CA MET A 185 20.17 -13.60 -27.71
C MET A 185 20.67 -14.95 -27.18
N SER A 186 20.01 -16.05 -27.52
CA SER A 186 20.46 -17.41 -27.14
C SER A 186 21.34 -18.08 -28.20
N GLY A 187 21.27 -17.63 -29.46
CA GLY A 187 22.11 -18.09 -30.56
C GLY A 187 23.39 -17.27 -30.76
N GLY A 188 23.49 -16.11 -30.11
CA GLY A 188 24.67 -15.26 -30.17
C GLY A 188 25.78 -15.74 -29.25
N LYS A 189 26.74 -16.48 -29.85
CA LYS A 189 28.09 -16.77 -29.34
C LYS A 189 28.11 -17.27 -27.89
N GLU A 190 28.26 -18.58 -27.75
CA GLU A 190 28.88 -19.17 -26.56
C GLU A 190 30.10 -18.31 -26.22
N VAL A 191 29.96 -17.49 -25.19
CA VAL A 191 31.09 -16.82 -24.59
C VAL A 191 31.83 -17.98 -23.96
N ASP A 192 32.79 -18.51 -24.69
CA ASP A 192 33.74 -19.50 -24.23
C ASP A 192 34.34 -18.94 -22.95
N PHE A 193 33.74 -19.31 -21.81
CA PHE A 193 34.40 -19.19 -20.53
C PHE A 193 35.56 -20.16 -20.64
N ALA A 194 36.70 -19.64 -21.08
CA ALA A 194 37.96 -20.36 -21.09
C ALA A 194 38.05 -21.09 -19.76
N LYS A 195 38.02 -22.43 -19.80
CA LYS A 195 38.10 -23.28 -18.61
C LYS A 195 39.29 -22.78 -17.81
N ALA A 196 39.04 -22.27 -16.61
CA ALA A 196 40.08 -21.74 -15.74
C ALA A 196 41.14 -22.83 -15.55
N SER A 197 42.29 -22.66 -16.19
CA SER A 197 43.36 -23.67 -16.30
C SER A 197 44.13 -23.89 -15.00
N GLN A 198 43.73 -23.24 -13.92
CA GLN A 198 44.32 -23.41 -12.60
C GLN A 198 43.25 -23.75 -11.57
N VAL A 199 43.21 -25.03 -11.19
CA VAL A 199 42.54 -25.50 -9.98
C VAL A 199 43.31 -24.95 -8.78
N ARG A 200 42.94 -23.76 -8.31
CA ARG A 200 43.50 -23.18 -7.09
C ARG A 200 43.02 -23.99 -5.89
N ARG A 201 43.95 -24.41 -5.03
CA ARG A 201 43.66 -25.22 -3.84
C ARG A 201 42.71 -24.46 -2.93
N ILE A 202 41.78 -25.16 -2.28
CA ILE A 202 40.70 -24.57 -1.46
C ILE A 202 41.25 -23.67 -0.34
N ASN A 203 42.48 -23.90 0.11
CA ASN A 203 43.16 -23.10 1.13
C ASN A 203 43.69 -21.74 0.62
N ASP A 204 43.85 -21.56 -0.69
CA ASP A 204 44.27 -20.27 -1.30
C ASP A 204 43.10 -19.28 -1.44
N VAL A 205 41.86 -19.77 -1.30
CA VAL A 205 40.63 -18.96 -1.43
C VAL A 205 40.15 -18.43 -0.06
N ALA A 206 40.78 -18.86 1.05
CA ALA A 206 40.20 -18.77 2.38
C ALA A 206 40.82 -17.75 3.36
N GLN A 207 41.77 -16.88 2.95
CA GLN A 207 42.41 -15.97 3.93
C GLN A 207 42.38 -14.48 3.61
N ALA A 208 41.87 -14.05 2.46
CA ALA A 208 41.59 -12.63 2.26
C ALA A 208 40.10 -12.38 2.52
N PRO A 209 39.71 -11.55 3.52
CA PRO A 209 38.32 -11.10 3.60
C PRO A 209 37.96 -10.48 2.24
N PRO A 210 36.82 -10.86 1.63
CA PRO A 210 36.44 -10.40 0.31
C PRO A 210 36.41 -8.87 0.30
N SER A 211 37.35 -8.26 -0.42
CA SER A 211 37.35 -6.82 -0.62
C SER A 211 36.26 -6.49 -1.63
N PHE A 212 35.16 -5.89 -1.15
CA PHE A 212 34.13 -5.33 -2.02
C PHE A 212 34.68 -4.08 -2.72
N SER A 213 35.61 -4.23 -3.66
CA SER A 213 36.15 -3.10 -4.44
C SER A 213 35.12 -2.47 -5.38
N LYS A 214 33.93 -3.08 -5.51
CA LYS A 214 32.78 -2.56 -6.25
C LYS A 214 31.48 -2.92 -5.53
N LEU A 215 31.14 -2.18 -4.48
CA LEU A 215 29.72 -1.99 -4.20
C LEU A 215 29.08 -1.42 -5.49
N PRO A 216 27.85 -1.82 -5.87
CA PRO A 216 27.17 -1.21 -7.00
C PRO A 216 26.99 0.28 -6.67
N ARG A 217 27.94 1.10 -7.16
CA ARG A 217 27.94 2.55 -7.04
C ARG A 217 26.60 3.00 -7.58
N GLY A 218 25.84 3.70 -6.74
CA GLY A 218 24.64 4.40 -7.15
C GLY A 218 24.91 5.07 -8.49
N GLN A 219 24.08 4.72 -9.47
CA GLN A 219 24.07 5.15 -10.87
C GLN A 219 25.06 6.30 -11.14
N GLY A 220 26.29 5.95 -11.51
CA GLY A 220 27.24 6.94 -11.99
C GLY A 220 26.63 7.68 -13.19
N ALA A 221 27.07 8.92 -13.44
CA ALA A 221 26.55 9.74 -14.53
C ALA A 221 26.54 9.02 -15.88
N GLU A 222 27.46 8.08 -16.10
CA GLU A 222 27.51 7.23 -17.29
C GLU A 222 26.36 6.20 -17.38
N ALA A 223 25.93 5.64 -16.25
CA ALA A 223 24.79 4.73 -16.20
C ALA A 223 23.47 5.49 -16.44
N ILE A 224 23.37 6.73 -15.95
CA ILE A 224 22.24 7.63 -16.23
C ILE A 224 22.22 7.97 -17.72
N ARG A 225 23.35 8.35 -18.31
CA ARG A 225 23.48 8.64 -19.75
C ARG A 225 23.13 7.44 -20.62
N ARG A 226 23.58 6.23 -20.27
CA ARG A 226 23.20 5.01 -21.01
C ARG A 226 21.70 4.76 -20.93
N LYS A 227 21.09 5.00 -19.77
CA LYS A 227 19.64 4.83 -19.58
C LYS A 227 18.83 5.87 -20.37
N GLU A 228 19.29 7.12 -20.40
CA GLU A 228 18.69 8.20 -21.19
C GLU A 228 18.83 7.95 -22.70
N ALA A 229 20.01 7.51 -23.16
CA ALA A 229 20.23 7.15 -24.56
C ALA A 229 19.34 5.99 -25.01
N LEU A 230 19.17 4.97 -24.16
CA LEU A 230 18.30 3.82 -24.44
C LEU A 230 16.82 4.25 -24.43
N ALA A 231 16.42 5.15 -23.53
CA ALA A 231 15.07 5.72 -23.50
C ALA A 231 14.78 6.59 -24.74
N ALA A 232 15.75 7.37 -25.23
CA ALA A 232 15.63 8.17 -26.46
C ALA A 232 15.51 7.27 -27.71
N ALA A 233 16.33 6.22 -27.80
CA ALA A 233 16.27 5.24 -28.89
C ALA A 233 14.90 4.51 -28.94
N LEU A 234 14.32 4.16 -27.79
CA LEU A 234 12.98 3.57 -27.71
C LEU A 234 11.86 4.54 -28.10
N ARG A 235 12.10 5.85 -27.98
CA ARG A 235 11.12 6.89 -28.34
C ARG A 235 11.25 7.35 -29.79
N GLY A 236 12.27 6.91 -30.51
CA GLY A 236 12.56 7.34 -31.88
C GLY A 236 13.05 8.80 -31.98
N GLU A 237 13.52 9.37 -30.87
CA GLU A 237 14.08 10.73 -30.83
C GLU A 237 15.60 10.65 -30.90
N GLU A 238 16.21 11.48 -31.76
CA GLU A 238 17.66 11.55 -31.92
C GLU A 238 18.31 12.03 -30.61
N ALA A 239 19.36 11.34 -30.16
CA ALA A 239 19.93 11.54 -28.84
C ALA A 239 20.43 13.00 -28.65
N PRO A 240 20.11 13.65 -27.51
CA PRO A 240 20.56 15.02 -27.26
C PRO A 240 22.09 15.07 -27.16
N GLN A 241 22.72 15.80 -28.09
CA GLN A 241 24.14 16.10 -28.08
C GLN A 241 24.53 16.78 -26.75
N PRO A 242 25.69 16.43 -26.17
CA PRO A 242 26.08 16.89 -24.84
C PRO A 242 26.30 18.41 -24.85
N ARG A 243 25.39 19.16 -24.22
CA ARG A 243 25.64 20.56 -23.89
C ARG A 243 26.71 20.61 -22.79
N ALA A 244 27.90 21.02 -23.18
CA ALA A 244 29.02 21.27 -22.28
C ALA A 244 28.74 22.51 -21.43
N SER A 245 27.99 22.37 -20.34
CA SER A 245 28.04 23.26 -19.17
C SER A 245 26.96 22.88 -18.17
N SER A 246 27.37 22.42 -16.99
CA SER A 246 26.97 23.03 -15.71
C SER A 246 27.45 22.21 -14.51
N LYS A 247 28.40 22.83 -13.81
CA LYS A 247 28.66 22.83 -12.37
C LYS A 247 28.43 21.51 -11.60
N LYS A 248 29.57 20.91 -11.22
CA LYS A 248 29.73 19.96 -10.13
C LYS A 248 29.00 20.49 -8.87
N VAL A 249 27.87 19.90 -8.52
CA VAL A 249 27.26 20.06 -7.20
C VAL A 249 28.02 19.13 -6.25
N THR A 250 28.89 19.72 -5.43
CA THR A 250 29.55 19.03 -4.32
C THR A 250 28.49 18.65 -3.28
N LYS A 251 28.34 17.36 -3.05
CA LYS A 251 27.41 16.77 -2.10
C LYS A 251 27.97 17.03 -0.69
N GLY A 252 27.43 18.02 0.03
CA GLY A 252 27.85 18.29 1.40
C GLY A 252 27.45 19.62 2.03
N GLN A 253 27.02 20.63 1.26
CA GLN A 253 26.47 21.85 1.87
C GLN A 253 24.95 21.74 2.04
N MET A 254 24.53 21.73 3.30
CA MET A 254 23.14 22.02 3.68
C MET A 254 22.78 23.42 3.16
N PRO A 255 21.66 23.60 2.45
CA PRO A 255 21.17 24.94 2.15
C PRO A 255 20.86 25.65 3.47
N GLU A 256 21.43 26.84 3.65
CA GLU A 256 21.12 27.72 4.78
C GLU A 256 19.60 27.96 4.88
N PRO A 257 19.06 28.08 6.10
CA PRO A 257 17.67 28.48 6.28
C PRO A 257 17.45 29.89 5.75
N VAL A 258 16.68 29.99 4.67
CA VAL A 258 16.25 31.27 4.09
C VAL A 258 15.41 32.01 5.14
N ALA A 259 15.97 33.08 5.68
CA ALA A 259 15.27 34.00 6.58
C ALA A 259 14.03 34.61 5.87
N PRO A 260 12.91 34.83 6.57
CA PRO A 260 11.72 35.44 5.99
C PRO A 260 11.99 36.93 5.71
N ARG A 261 12.34 37.27 4.48
CA ARG A 261 12.36 38.66 4.01
C ARG A 261 10.92 39.11 3.77
N ASN A 262 10.39 39.83 4.76
CA ASN A 262 9.34 40.83 4.58
C ASN A 262 9.63 41.70 3.36
N LYS A 263 8.74 41.69 2.35
CA LYS A 263 8.59 42.82 1.41
C LYS A 263 7.13 43.01 1.02
N LYS A 264 6.55 44.05 1.63
CA LYS A 264 5.53 44.89 1.00
C LYS A 264 6.12 45.56 -0.26
N ALA A 265 5.20 45.87 -1.18
CA ALA A 265 5.25 46.91 -2.21
C ALA A 265 5.87 46.59 -3.60
N LYS A 266 4.93 46.57 -4.57
CA LYS A 266 4.84 47.35 -5.83
C LYS A 266 5.85 47.16 -6.97
N SER A 267 5.25 46.87 -8.15
CA SER A 267 5.55 47.33 -9.55
C SER A 267 6.97 47.13 -10.09
N SER A 268 7.25 46.82 -11.36
CA SER A 268 6.52 46.82 -12.63
C SER A 268 7.44 46.16 -13.68
N THR A 269 6.89 45.89 -14.87
CA THR A 269 7.61 45.78 -16.16
C THR A 269 8.27 44.43 -16.50
N GLN A 270 7.49 43.69 -17.29
CA GLN A 270 7.83 42.87 -18.47
C GLN A 270 9.30 42.45 -18.67
N GLU A 271 9.54 41.13 -18.75
CA GLU A 271 10.04 40.53 -20.00
C GLU A 271 9.79 39.00 -20.06
N ALA A 272 9.42 38.61 -21.29
CA ALA A 272 9.28 37.31 -21.96
C ALA A 272 9.44 35.95 -21.24
N GLY A 273 8.44 35.09 -21.47
CA GLY A 273 8.69 33.74 -22.00
C GLY A 273 8.42 32.56 -21.05
N ALA A 274 7.37 31.79 -21.36
CA ALA A 274 7.07 30.45 -20.83
C ALA A 274 6.54 30.33 -19.38
N GLY A 275 5.31 30.80 -19.14
CA GLY A 275 4.61 30.51 -17.87
C GLY A 275 3.07 30.54 -17.87
N LYS A 276 2.42 30.75 -19.02
CA LYS A 276 0.96 31.06 -19.05
C LYS A 276 0.01 29.85 -18.93
N ALA A 277 0.50 28.62 -18.82
CA ALA A 277 -0.38 27.45 -18.68
C ALA A 277 -0.74 27.11 -17.21
N ALA A 278 -0.05 27.68 -16.20
CA ALA A 278 -0.29 27.36 -14.79
C ALA A 278 -1.28 28.31 -14.08
N ALA A 279 -1.51 29.51 -14.60
CA ALA A 279 -2.35 30.52 -13.94
C ALA A 279 -3.87 30.32 -14.13
N MET A 280 -4.30 29.69 -15.24
CA MET A 280 -5.73 29.43 -15.51
C MET A 280 -6.28 28.21 -14.74
N GLY A 281 -5.41 27.34 -14.23
CA GLY A 281 -5.79 26.22 -13.36
C GLY A 281 -6.05 26.62 -11.91
N GLY A 282 -5.59 27.80 -11.47
CA GLY A 282 -5.79 28.30 -10.11
C GLY A 282 -7.23 28.71 -9.82
N LEU A 283 -7.87 29.42 -10.76
CA LEU A 283 -9.23 29.96 -10.59
C LEU A 283 -10.32 28.89 -10.48
N ARG A 284 -10.18 27.76 -11.21
CA ARG A 284 -11.13 26.64 -11.10
C ARG A 284 -11.00 25.93 -9.76
N ARG A 285 -9.76 25.66 -9.34
CA ARG A 285 -9.46 25.05 -8.05
C ARG A 285 -9.89 25.93 -6.88
N GLU A 286 -9.80 27.25 -7.02
CA GLU A 286 -10.25 28.18 -5.98
C GLU A 286 -11.76 28.16 -5.82
N LYS A 287 -12.53 28.09 -6.92
CA LYS A 287 -13.98 27.90 -6.88
C LYS A 287 -14.38 26.57 -6.25
N GLU A 288 -13.73 25.47 -6.62
CA GLU A 288 -13.96 24.15 -6.01
C GLU A 288 -13.71 24.18 -4.50
N LEU A 289 -12.61 24.80 -4.06
CA LEU A 289 -12.30 24.96 -2.63
C LEU A 289 -13.32 25.84 -1.89
N GLU A 290 -13.87 26.85 -2.57
CA GLU A 290 -14.88 27.73 -2.00
C GLU A 290 -16.24 27.03 -1.88
N GLU A 291 -16.61 26.20 -2.87
CA GLU A 291 -17.80 25.34 -2.83
C GLU A 291 -17.68 24.27 -1.73
N GLU A 292 -16.52 23.62 -1.60
CA GLU A 292 -16.25 22.66 -0.51
C GLU A 292 -16.38 23.33 0.86
N ARG A 293 -15.86 24.55 1.02
CA ARG A 293 -16.01 25.34 2.26
C ARG A 293 -17.48 25.64 2.55
N GLN A 294 -18.25 26.05 1.55
CA GLN A 294 -19.67 26.34 1.72
C GLN A 294 -20.46 25.07 2.08
N ARG A 295 -20.19 23.93 1.43
CA ARG A 295 -20.77 22.62 1.78
C ARG A 295 -20.46 22.25 3.23
N ALA A 296 -19.20 22.40 3.67
CA ALA A 296 -18.80 22.13 5.04
C ALA A 296 -19.50 23.05 6.06
N ILE A 297 -19.66 24.34 5.75
CA ILE A 297 -20.39 25.30 6.59
C ILE A 297 -21.86 24.92 6.71
N LYS A 298 -22.52 24.51 5.62
CA LYS A 298 -23.92 24.07 5.64
C LYS A 298 -24.11 22.84 6.54
N LEU A 299 -23.32 21.78 6.33
CA LEU A 299 -23.37 20.58 7.16
C LEU A 299 -23.11 20.86 8.64
N TYR A 300 -22.19 21.78 8.94
CA TYR A 300 -21.94 22.19 10.32
C TYR A 300 -23.15 22.90 10.94
N ARG A 301 -23.82 23.79 10.19
CA ARG A 301 -25.02 24.50 10.65
C ARG A 301 -26.19 23.55 10.89
N GLU A 302 -26.43 22.60 9.99
CA GLU A 302 -27.45 21.56 10.15
C GLU A 302 -27.19 20.72 11.40
N ARG A 303 -25.97 20.22 11.57
CA ARG A 303 -25.58 19.43 12.73
C ARG A 303 -25.74 20.21 14.03
N LYS A 304 -25.39 21.50 14.02
CA LYS A 304 -25.57 22.39 15.18
C LYS A 304 -27.05 22.65 15.47
N GLY A 305 -27.89 22.80 14.44
CA GLY A 305 -29.33 22.92 14.57
C GLY A 305 -29.96 21.71 15.26
N ILE A 306 -29.61 20.50 14.82
CA ILE A 306 -30.07 19.25 15.43
C ILE A 306 -29.62 19.16 16.90
N GLN A 307 -28.38 19.55 17.20
CA GLN A 307 -27.90 19.57 18.59
C GLN A 307 -28.68 20.55 19.46
N ASN A 308 -28.96 21.76 18.95
CA ASN A 308 -29.76 22.74 19.67
C ASN A 308 -31.19 22.24 19.90
N GLU A 309 -31.83 21.65 18.88
CA GLU A 309 -33.17 21.09 18.99
C GLU A 309 -33.22 19.97 20.04
N GLN A 310 -32.21 19.10 20.09
CA GLN A 310 -32.10 18.07 21.13
C GLN A 310 -31.96 18.69 22.53
N VAL A 311 -31.19 19.78 22.67
CA VAL A 311 -31.06 20.49 23.95
C VAL A 311 -32.39 21.13 24.35
N GLU A 312 -33.13 21.73 23.42
CA GLU A 312 -34.45 22.32 23.67
C GLU A 312 -35.47 21.25 24.07
N ARG A 313 -35.53 20.12 23.34
CA ARG A 313 -36.38 18.96 23.72
C ARG A 313 -36.05 18.44 25.12
N ARG A 314 -34.78 18.41 25.51
CA ARG A 314 -34.37 18.02 26.87
C ARG A 314 -34.78 19.04 27.92
N ARG A 315 -34.76 20.34 27.58
CA ARG A 315 -35.21 21.42 28.47
C ARG A 315 -36.73 21.40 28.65
N SER A 316 -37.51 21.21 27.58
CA SER A 316 -38.97 21.13 27.66
C SER A 316 -39.43 19.89 28.44
N ASN A 317 -38.84 18.72 28.19
CA ASN A 317 -39.14 17.52 28.97
C ASN A 317 -38.81 17.67 30.45
N LYS A 318 -37.75 18.43 30.80
CA LYS A 318 -37.42 18.72 32.20
C LYS A 318 -38.45 19.63 32.86
N HIS A 319 -39.03 20.57 32.13
CA HIS A 319 -40.08 21.47 32.63
C HIS A 319 -41.44 20.77 32.79
N ALA A 320 -41.75 19.77 31.96
CA ALA A 320 -43.02 19.04 32.04
C ALA A 320 -43.09 18.01 33.20
N MET A 321 -41.96 17.72 33.85
CA MET A 321 -41.83 16.71 34.91
C MET A 321 -41.67 17.30 36.32
N GLY A 322 -41.64 18.62 36.46
CA GLY A 322 -41.55 19.33 37.74
C GLY A 322 -42.81 20.13 37.98
#